data_AF-X1BHZ3-F1
#
_entry.id   AF-X1BHZ3-F1
#
_cell.length_a   1.000
_cell.length_b   1.000
_cell.length_c   1.000
_cell.angle_alpha   90.00
_cell.angle_beta   90.00
_cell.angle_gamma   90.00
#
_symmetry.space_group_name_H-M   'P 1'
#
loop_
_entity.id
_entity.type
_entity.pdbx_description
1 polymer ?
#
loop_
_entity_poly.entity_id
_entity_poly.type
_entity_poly.pdbx_seq_one_letter_code
_entity_poly.pdbx_strand_id
1 'polypeptide(L)'
;MEFTPEISAALDIYAEESTTPSEKGYILSIQSESTRIKSILGDLFNNILDVDTNLIMWIRNACKYGDNFVYLKIDPEKGVIGCNQLPNIEIERTEGHSYLNQLDNSDGKAHQVEFKWREKDLTFNSWEIAHFRLLGDDRRLPYGTSMLEKARRIWKQLLLAEDAMLVYRTSRAPERRVFKVFVGNMDDKDVEAYIQKVANKFKRDPVVDPQNGNVDLRMNQMAVDQDYFIPVRDQAAPSPIETLPGATNLS
;
A
#
# COMPACT_ATOMS: atom_id res chain seq x y z
N MET A 1 -0.36 1.34 0.74
CA MET A 1 -1.40 0.96 -0.23
C MET A 1 -0.91 1.19 -1.64
N GLU A 2 -0.53 2.41 -2.03
CA GLU A 2 0.05 2.65 -3.37
C GLU A 2 1.29 1.80 -3.69
N PHE A 3 2.13 1.50 -2.72
CA PHE A 3 3.32 0.67 -2.93
C PHE A 3 3.04 -0.80 -3.26
N THR A 4 1.79 -1.28 -3.13
CA THR A 4 1.48 -2.64 -3.57
C THR A 4 1.29 -2.65 -5.09
N PRO A 5 1.89 -3.62 -5.80
CA PRO A 5 2.00 -3.58 -7.26
C PRO A 5 0.62 -3.53 -7.94
N GLU A 6 -0.40 -4.18 -7.37
CA GLU A 6 -1.76 -4.21 -7.91
C GLU A 6 -2.40 -2.83 -7.89
N ILE A 7 -2.16 -2.06 -6.83
CA ILE A 7 -2.76 -0.74 -6.65
C ILE A 7 -1.95 0.31 -7.41
N SER A 8 -0.63 0.20 -7.43
CA SER A 8 0.21 1.04 -8.27
C SER A 8 -0.20 0.91 -9.74
N ALA A 9 -0.25 -0.33 -10.26
CA ALA A 9 -0.62 -0.59 -11.64
C ALA A 9 -2.03 -0.11 -11.96
N ALA A 10 -3.00 -0.29 -11.06
CA ALA A 10 -4.35 0.23 -11.25
C ALA A 10 -4.37 1.76 -11.38
N LEU A 11 -3.64 2.48 -10.51
CA LEU A 11 -3.54 3.94 -10.59
C LEU A 11 -2.85 4.40 -11.87
N ASP A 12 -1.80 3.71 -12.30
CA ASP A 12 -1.05 4.01 -13.52
C ASP A 12 -1.96 3.82 -14.75
N ILE A 13 -2.70 2.70 -14.82
CA ILE A 13 -3.70 2.46 -15.88
C ILE A 13 -4.76 3.55 -15.91
N TYR A 14 -5.33 3.94 -14.76
CA TYR A 14 -6.32 5.02 -14.73
C TYR A 14 -5.77 6.34 -15.25
N ALA A 15 -4.53 6.67 -14.90
CA ALA A 15 -3.88 7.89 -15.36
C ALA A 15 -3.60 7.85 -16.86
N GLU A 16 -2.99 6.76 -17.36
CA GLU A 16 -2.62 6.59 -18.76
C GLU A 16 -3.85 6.53 -19.68
N GLU A 17 -4.85 5.71 -19.35
CA GLU A 17 -6.08 5.59 -20.15
C GLU A 17 -6.83 6.92 -20.24
N SER A 18 -6.89 7.66 -19.13
CA SER A 18 -7.53 8.99 -19.09
C SER A 18 -6.76 10.07 -19.86
N THR A 19 -5.48 9.82 -20.17
CA THR A 19 -4.58 10.77 -20.83
C THR A 19 -4.06 10.25 -22.16
N THR A 20 -4.77 9.30 -22.77
CA THR A 20 -4.39 8.72 -24.06
C THR A 20 -4.30 9.81 -25.14
N PRO A 21 -3.16 9.95 -25.85
CA PRO A 21 -3.03 10.93 -26.90
C PRO A 21 -3.92 10.58 -28.10
N SER A 22 -4.44 11.62 -28.74
CA SER A 22 -5.14 11.49 -30.02
C SER A 22 -4.19 11.03 -31.14
N GLU A 23 -4.72 10.69 -32.32
CA GLU A 23 -3.93 10.38 -33.53
C GLU A 23 -2.89 11.45 -33.89
N LYS A 24 -3.10 12.69 -33.41
CA LYS A 24 -2.21 13.83 -33.63
C LYS A 24 -1.09 13.95 -32.58
N GLY A 25 -1.04 13.04 -31.61
CA GLY A 25 -0.06 13.02 -30.53
C GLY A 25 -0.39 13.93 -29.33
N TYR A 26 -1.49 14.69 -29.39
CA TYR A 26 -1.92 15.57 -28.29
C TYR A 26 -2.94 14.89 -27.39
N ILE A 27 -2.81 15.07 -26.08
CA ILE A 27 -3.76 14.56 -25.09
C ILE A 27 -5.06 15.38 -25.11
N LEU A 28 -4.96 16.70 -25.31
CA LEU A 28 -6.11 17.60 -25.32
C LEU A 28 -6.42 18.12 -26.72
N SER A 29 -7.63 17.87 -27.21
CA SER A 29 -8.10 18.38 -28.50
C SER A 29 -8.83 19.72 -28.36
N ILE A 30 -8.23 20.80 -28.85
CA ILE A 30 -8.83 22.15 -28.79
C ILE A 30 -9.73 22.38 -30.01
N GLN A 31 -11.01 22.64 -29.76
CA GLN A 31 -12.00 22.99 -30.78
C GLN A 31 -12.48 24.43 -30.57
N SER A 32 -12.35 25.26 -31.60
CA SER A 32 -12.86 26.63 -31.63
C SER A 32 -13.11 27.05 -33.07
N GLU A 33 -14.18 27.81 -33.30
CA GLU A 33 -14.50 28.41 -34.60
C GLU A 33 -13.48 29.49 -34.98
N SER A 34 -12.88 30.16 -33.99
CA SER A 34 -11.85 31.17 -34.20
C SER A 34 -10.46 30.55 -34.23
N THR A 35 -9.77 30.70 -35.36
CA THR A 35 -8.37 30.28 -35.52
C THR A 35 -7.44 30.98 -34.52
N ARG A 36 -7.71 32.26 -34.22
CA ARG A 36 -6.94 33.03 -33.24
C ARG A 36 -7.04 32.44 -31.84
N ILE A 37 -8.26 32.18 -31.35
CA ILE A 37 -8.48 31.61 -30.02
C ILE A 37 -7.86 30.22 -29.93
N LYS A 38 -8.04 29.41 -30.98
CA LYS A 38 -7.43 28.08 -31.07
C LYS A 38 -5.90 28.12 -30.96
N SER A 39 -5.26 29.09 -31.61
CA SER A 39 -3.81 29.28 -31.52
C SER A 39 -3.36 29.68 -30.11
N ILE A 40 -4.08 30.60 -29.46
CA ILE A 40 -3.74 31.06 -28.11
C ILE A 40 -3.89 29.93 -27.09
N LEU A 41 -4.99 29.18 -27.16
CA LEU A 41 -5.21 28.04 -26.27
C LEU A 41 -4.20 26.91 -26.55
N GLY A 42 -3.83 26.69 -27.81
CA GLY A 42 -2.79 25.73 -28.17
C GLY A 42 -1.45 26.06 -27.53
N ASP A 43 -1.06 27.33 -27.58
CA ASP A 43 0.16 27.81 -26.92
C ASP A 43 0.09 27.65 -25.39
N LEU A 44 -1.05 28.00 -24.79
CA LEU A 44 -1.28 27.86 -23.35
C LEU A 44 -1.17 26.40 -22.87
N PHE A 45 -1.90 25.48 -23.49
CA PHE A 45 -1.96 24.10 -23.01
C PHE A 45 -0.72 23.29 -23.39
N ASN A 46 -0.16 23.51 -24.59
CA ASN A 46 0.95 22.68 -25.06
C ASN A 46 2.32 23.24 -24.64
N ASN A 47 2.50 24.57 -24.66
CA ASN A 47 3.82 25.17 -24.39
C ASN A 47 3.95 25.73 -22.97
N ILE A 48 2.93 26.42 -22.45
CA ILE A 48 3.00 27.08 -21.14
C ILE A 48 2.76 26.08 -20.00
N LEU A 49 1.68 25.30 -20.10
CA LEU A 49 1.29 24.32 -19.09
C LEU A 49 1.91 22.94 -19.32
N ASP A 50 2.41 22.68 -20.53
CA ASP A 50 2.98 21.39 -20.96
C ASP A 50 2.08 20.22 -20.50
N VAL A 51 0.81 20.28 -20.92
CA VAL A 51 -0.23 19.34 -20.52
C VAL A 51 0.10 17.93 -20.97
N ASP A 52 0.73 17.76 -22.14
CA ASP A 52 1.07 16.44 -22.66
C ASP A 52 2.05 15.69 -21.74
N THR A 53 2.93 16.40 -21.04
CA THR A 53 3.86 15.80 -20.07
C THR A 53 3.27 15.74 -18.65
N ASN A 54 2.65 16.83 -18.20
CA ASN A 54 2.28 17.00 -16.80
C ASN A 54 0.94 16.36 -16.43
N LEU A 55 -0.01 16.27 -17.37
CA LEU A 55 -1.39 15.89 -17.06
C LEU A 55 -1.49 14.46 -16.50
N ILE A 56 -0.67 13.54 -16.98
CA ILE A 56 -0.65 12.14 -16.51
C ILE A 56 -0.42 12.09 -14.99
N MET A 57 0.55 12.85 -14.49
CA MET A 57 0.85 12.92 -13.06
C MET A 57 -0.23 13.66 -12.27
N TRP A 58 -0.88 14.65 -12.86
CA TRP A 58 -2.00 15.36 -12.23
C TRP A 58 -3.21 14.44 -12.04
N ILE A 59 -3.57 13.68 -13.08
CA ILE A 59 -4.69 12.72 -13.01
C ILE A 59 -4.35 11.60 -12.05
N ARG A 60 -3.12 11.07 -12.08
CA ARG A 60 -2.67 10.03 -11.14
C ARG A 60 -2.84 10.49 -9.68
N ASN A 61 -2.40 11.71 -9.36
CA ASN A 61 -2.56 12.28 -8.02
C ASN A 61 -4.03 12.54 -7.67
N ALA A 62 -4.85 12.98 -8.61
CA ALA A 62 -6.29 13.15 -8.42
C ALA A 62 -6.97 11.80 -8.12
N CYS A 63 -6.63 10.72 -8.82
CA CYS A 63 -7.16 9.38 -8.54
C CYS A 63 -6.72 8.85 -7.16
N LYS A 64 -5.45 9.10 -6.80
CA LYS A 64 -4.86 8.66 -5.53
C LYS A 64 -5.45 9.39 -4.33
N TYR A 65 -5.52 10.71 -4.35
CA TYR A 65 -5.96 11.50 -3.20
C TYR A 65 -7.44 11.88 -3.25
N GLY A 66 -8.06 11.88 -4.43
CA GLY A 66 -9.39 12.44 -4.69
C GLY A 66 -9.34 13.89 -5.16
N ASP A 67 -8.22 14.56 -4.88
CA ASP A 67 -7.94 15.95 -5.21
C ASP A 67 -6.56 16.07 -5.85
N ASN A 68 -6.34 17.14 -6.60
CA ASN A 68 -5.00 17.58 -7.00
C ASN A 68 -4.98 19.11 -7.14
N PHE A 69 -3.96 19.76 -6.59
CA PHE A 69 -3.81 21.21 -6.64
C PHE A 69 -2.62 21.60 -7.49
N VAL A 70 -2.86 22.48 -8.47
CA VAL A 70 -1.83 23.01 -9.35
C VAL A 70 -1.82 24.53 -9.21
N TYR A 71 -0.71 25.08 -8.72
CA TYR A 71 -0.48 26.51 -8.66
C TYR A 71 -0.26 27.05 -10.06
N LEU A 72 -1.00 28.09 -10.42
CA LEU A 72 -0.85 28.83 -11.68
C LEU A 72 -0.05 30.09 -11.39
N LYS A 73 1.12 30.21 -12.00
CA LYS A 73 1.92 31.42 -11.94
C LYS A 73 1.34 32.44 -12.91
N ILE A 74 0.70 33.47 -12.37
CA ILE A 74 0.00 34.50 -13.15
C ILE A 74 0.81 35.79 -13.13
N ASP A 75 0.90 36.42 -14.29
CA ASP A 75 1.40 37.78 -14.50
C ASP A 75 0.25 38.65 -15.05
N PRO A 76 0.02 39.85 -14.50
CA PRO A 76 -1.09 40.71 -14.92
C PRO A 76 -1.09 41.07 -16.41
N GLU A 77 0.07 41.18 -17.05
CA GLU A 77 0.18 41.58 -18.45
C GLU A 77 0.21 40.38 -19.39
N LYS A 78 0.83 39.28 -18.95
CA LYS A 78 1.09 38.09 -19.79
C LYS A 78 0.14 36.92 -19.54
N GLY A 79 -0.67 36.97 -18.50
CA GLY A 79 -1.54 35.87 -18.09
C GLY A 79 -0.76 34.76 -17.39
N VAL A 80 -1.15 33.50 -17.63
CA VAL A 80 -0.47 32.34 -17.02
C VAL A 80 0.89 32.14 -17.70
N ILE A 81 1.96 32.16 -16.91
CA ILE A 81 3.35 31.96 -17.39
C ILE A 81 3.82 30.52 -17.15
N GLY A 82 3.18 29.80 -16.23
CA GLY A 82 3.49 28.40 -15.97
C GLY A 82 2.67 27.85 -14.82
N CYS A 83 2.91 26.58 -14.51
CA CYS A 83 2.22 25.88 -13.45
C CYS A 83 3.17 25.02 -12.62
N ASN A 84 2.89 24.89 -11.32
CA ASN A 84 3.60 23.98 -10.43
C ASN A 84 2.58 23.17 -9.64
N GLN A 85 2.74 21.85 -9.60
CA GLN A 85 1.92 20.98 -8.75
C GLN A 85 2.26 21.22 -7.27
N LEU A 86 1.24 21.37 -6.43
CA LEU A 86 1.39 21.57 -5.00
C LEU A 86 1.17 20.26 -4.23
N PRO A 87 1.76 20.10 -3.03
CA PRO A 87 1.51 18.94 -2.18
C PRO A 87 0.06 18.95 -1.64
N ASN A 88 -0.72 17.94 -2.01
CA ASN A 88 -2.14 17.87 -1.63
C ASN A 88 -2.42 17.85 -0.12
N ILE A 89 -1.46 17.39 0.68
CA ILE A 89 -1.61 17.25 2.14
C ILE A 89 -1.48 18.61 2.85
N GLU A 90 -0.79 19.56 2.22
CA GLU A 90 -0.46 20.85 2.83
C GLU A 90 -1.44 21.97 2.45
N ILE A 91 -2.28 21.73 1.44
CA ILE A 91 -3.25 22.69 0.93
C ILE A 91 -4.60 22.45 1.58
N GLU A 92 -5.12 23.48 2.23
CA GLU A 92 -6.45 23.52 2.80
C GLU A 92 -7.35 24.39 1.93
N ARG A 93 -8.46 23.83 1.48
CA ARG A 93 -9.55 24.53 0.81
C ARG A 93 -10.58 24.97 1.84
N THR A 94 -10.84 26.26 1.89
CA THR A 94 -11.93 26.84 2.67
C THR A 94 -12.97 27.43 1.72
N GLU A 95 -14.21 26.97 1.83
CA GLU A 95 -15.36 27.62 1.20
C GLU A 95 -16.00 28.53 2.24
N GLY A 96 -16.31 29.79 1.87
CA GLY A 96 -17.07 30.72 2.71
C GLY A 96 -18.40 30.13 3.22
N HIS A 97 -18.91 30.64 4.33
CA HIS A 97 -20.06 30.09 5.05
C HIS A 97 -21.26 29.78 4.13
N SER A 98 -21.65 28.50 4.11
CA SER A 98 -22.93 28.03 3.55
C SER A 98 -24.10 28.82 4.14
N TYR A 99 -25.12 29.09 3.33
CA TYR A 99 -26.34 29.86 3.63
C TYR A 99 -27.04 29.53 4.96
N LEU A 100 -26.72 28.40 5.62
CA LEU A 100 -27.27 28.04 6.93
C LEU A 100 -26.84 28.97 8.09
N ASN A 101 -25.70 29.68 7.96
CA ASN A 101 -25.13 30.50 9.04
C ASN A 101 -25.07 32.01 8.72
N GLN A 102 -25.64 32.46 7.61
CA GLN A 102 -25.67 33.90 7.27
C GLN A 102 -26.89 34.56 7.91
N LEU A 103 -26.67 35.29 9.00
CA LEU A 103 -27.66 36.21 9.60
C LEU A 103 -27.63 37.59 8.92
N ASP A 104 -26.56 37.91 8.19
CA ASP A 104 -26.36 39.20 7.52
C ASP A 104 -25.96 39.00 6.04
N ASN A 105 -26.79 39.52 5.13
CA ASN A 105 -26.59 39.52 3.67
C ASN A 105 -25.57 40.56 3.18
N SER A 106 -24.74 41.10 4.06
CA SER A 106 -23.89 42.27 3.79
C SER A 106 -22.44 41.93 3.46
N ASP A 107 -22.03 40.66 3.60
CA ASP A 107 -20.62 40.29 3.40
C ASP A 107 -20.39 39.73 1.98
N GLY A 108 -19.82 40.55 1.10
CA GLY A 108 -19.49 40.18 -0.29
C GLY A 108 -18.47 39.04 -0.43
N LYS A 109 -17.92 38.56 0.69
CA LYS A 109 -17.00 37.41 0.80
C LYS A 109 -17.69 36.09 1.15
N ALA A 110 -19.01 36.11 1.32
CA ALA A 110 -19.88 34.99 1.70
C ALA A 110 -19.63 33.66 0.95
N HIS A 111 -19.04 33.69 -0.24
CA HIS A 111 -18.88 32.51 -1.09
C HIS A 111 -17.48 32.41 -1.74
N GLN A 112 -16.49 33.13 -1.23
CA GLN A 112 -15.15 33.06 -1.80
C GLN A 112 -14.47 31.73 -1.43
N VAL A 113 -13.99 31.01 -2.44
CA VAL A 113 -13.13 29.84 -2.26
C VAL A 113 -11.71 30.36 -2.06
N GLU A 114 -11.13 30.04 -0.92
CA GLU A 114 -9.74 30.35 -0.60
C GLU A 114 -8.98 29.05 -0.40
N PHE A 115 -7.70 29.07 -0.75
CA PHE A 115 -6.79 27.97 -0.52
C PHE A 115 -5.65 28.45 0.36
N LYS A 116 -5.31 27.69 1.40
CA LYS A 116 -4.25 28.04 2.35
C LYS A 116 -3.19 26.96 2.35
N TRP A 117 -1.94 27.35 2.21
CA TRP A 117 -0.80 26.49 2.42
C TRP A 117 -0.43 26.51 3.90
N ARG A 118 -0.78 25.44 4.62
CA ARG A 118 -0.68 25.38 6.09
C ARG A 118 0.74 25.62 6.61
N GLU A 119 1.75 25.05 5.96
CA GLU A 119 3.14 25.16 6.42
C GLU A 119 3.77 26.53 6.14
N LYS A 120 3.38 27.18 5.04
CA LYS A 120 3.94 28.47 4.62
C LYS A 120 3.09 29.68 5.01
N ASP A 121 1.94 29.43 5.65
CA ASP A 121 0.92 30.43 5.99
C ASP A 121 0.58 31.35 4.79
N LEU A 122 0.46 30.73 3.60
CA LEU A 122 0.31 31.44 2.34
C LEU A 122 -1.12 31.22 1.82
N THR A 123 -1.87 32.29 1.61
CA THR A 123 -3.24 32.24 1.09
C THR A 123 -3.25 32.53 -0.40
N PHE A 124 -3.92 31.68 -1.16
CA PHE A 124 -4.11 31.83 -2.59
C PHE A 124 -5.57 32.17 -2.90
N ASN A 125 -5.74 32.97 -3.94
CA ASN A 125 -7.05 33.25 -4.53
C ASN A 125 -7.55 32.05 -5.35
N SER A 126 -8.85 32.01 -5.60
CA SER A 126 -9.50 30.93 -6.36
C SER A 126 -8.95 30.76 -7.79
N TRP A 127 -8.48 31.83 -8.43
CA TRP A 127 -7.90 31.80 -9.77
C TRP A 127 -6.41 31.45 -9.81
N GLU A 128 -5.71 31.45 -8.68
CA GLU A 128 -4.28 31.11 -8.61
C GLU A 128 -4.04 29.60 -8.50
N ILE A 129 -5.09 28.80 -8.27
CA ILE A 129 -5.02 27.35 -8.14
C ILE A 129 -6.02 26.68 -9.06
N ALA A 130 -5.51 25.80 -9.92
CA ALA A 130 -6.33 24.79 -10.59
C ALA A 130 -6.53 23.59 -9.64
N HIS A 131 -7.76 23.38 -9.22
CA HIS A 131 -8.17 22.30 -8.34
C HIS A 131 -8.89 21.21 -9.14
N PHE A 132 -8.27 20.04 -9.25
CA PHE A 132 -8.90 18.84 -9.80
C PHE A 132 -9.56 18.07 -8.67
N ARG A 133 -10.80 17.63 -8.88
CA ARG A 133 -11.60 16.98 -7.85
C ARG A 133 -12.46 15.86 -8.39
N LEU A 134 -12.45 14.72 -7.71
CA LEU A 134 -13.36 13.60 -7.98
C LEU A 134 -14.59 13.68 -7.07
N LEU A 135 -15.72 14.13 -7.65
CA LEU A 135 -17.01 14.30 -6.96
C LEU A 135 -17.84 13.01 -6.92
N GLY A 136 -17.25 11.92 -6.42
CA GLY A 136 -17.91 10.62 -6.40
C GLY A 136 -18.84 10.37 -5.20
N ASP A 137 -18.64 11.09 -4.10
CA ASP A 137 -19.37 10.90 -2.84
C ASP A 137 -19.39 12.23 -2.05
N ASP A 138 -20.57 12.61 -1.56
CA ASP A 138 -20.83 13.90 -0.91
C ASP A 138 -20.21 13.99 0.50
N ARG A 139 -19.80 12.86 1.08
CA ARG A 139 -19.28 12.77 2.46
C ARG A 139 -18.03 13.60 2.73
N ARG A 140 -17.25 13.94 1.70
CA ARG A 140 -16.01 14.70 1.84
C ARG A 140 -16.06 16.11 1.27
N LEU A 141 -17.24 16.64 0.90
CA LEU A 141 -17.40 18.06 0.57
C LEU A 141 -16.75 18.94 1.65
N PRO A 142 -15.81 19.85 1.32
CA PRO A 142 -15.49 20.43 0.01
C PRO A 142 -14.34 19.76 -0.79
N TYR A 143 -13.88 18.56 -0.40
CA TYR A 143 -12.82 17.77 -1.05
C TYR A 143 -13.33 16.57 -1.83
N GLY A 144 -12.55 16.11 -2.80
CA GLY A 144 -12.86 14.94 -3.59
C GLY A 144 -12.66 13.64 -2.79
N THR A 145 -13.17 12.56 -3.36
CA THR A 145 -12.98 11.23 -2.79
C THR A 145 -11.99 10.43 -3.61
N SER A 146 -10.93 9.96 -2.95
CA SER A 146 -9.96 9.02 -3.53
C SER A 146 -10.65 7.76 -4.06
N MET A 147 -10.21 7.29 -5.22
CA MET A 147 -10.63 6.00 -5.78
C MET A 147 -10.28 4.83 -4.84
N LEU A 148 -9.19 4.97 -4.07
CA LEU A 148 -8.71 3.95 -3.14
C LEU A 148 -9.52 3.84 -1.85
N GLU A 149 -10.41 4.80 -1.56
CA GLU A 149 -11.20 4.78 -0.32
C GLU A 149 -12.07 3.51 -0.25
N LYS A 150 -12.66 3.11 -1.38
CA LYS A 150 -13.49 1.90 -1.48
C LYS A 150 -12.65 0.61 -1.38
N ALA A 151 -11.45 0.61 -1.97
CA ALA A 151 -10.53 -0.54 -1.94
C ALA A 151 -9.87 -0.75 -0.57
N ARG A 152 -9.84 0.28 0.29
CA ARG A 152 -9.09 0.28 1.55
C ARG A 152 -9.40 -0.89 2.47
N ARG A 153 -10.67 -1.24 2.63
CA ARG A 153 -11.08 -2.34 3.51
C ARG A 153 -10.60 -3.69 2.96
N ILE A 154 -10.80 -3.92 1.67
CA ILE A 154 -10.46 -5.18 0.99
C ILE A 154 -8.94 -5.36 0.98
N TRP A 155 -8.19 -4.31 0.69
CA TRP A 155 -6.72 -4.33 0.71
C TRP A 155 -6.15 -4.77 2.07
N LYS A 156 -6.70 -4.26 3.18
CA LYS A 156 -6.28 -4.69 4.53
C LYS A 156 -6.60 -6.15 4.80
N GLN A 157 -7.73 -6.65 4.28
CA GLN A 157 -8.11 -8.06 4.43
C GLN A 157 -7.21 -8.97 3.59
N LEU A 158 -6.83 -8.54 2.39
CA LEU A 158 -5.91 -9.28 1.52
C LEU A 158 -4.53 -9.43 2.19
N LEU A 159 -3.93 -8.32 2.65
CA LEU A 159 -2.64 -8.38 3.35
C LEU A 159 -2.69 -9.29 4.57
N LEU A 160 -3.77 -9.21 5.36
CA LEU A 160 -3.94 -10.10 6.51
C LEU A 160 -4.00 -11.57 6.10
N ALA A 161 -4.66 -11.89 4.98
CA ALA A 161 -4.75 -13.25 4.47
C ALA A 161 -3.40 -13.75 3.93
N GLU A 162 -2.65 -12.90 3.24
CA GLU A 162 -1.30 -13.21 2.74
C GLU A 162 -0.32 -13.48 3.90
N ASP A 163 -0.31 -12.59 4.90
CA ASP A 163 0.51 -12.75 6.10
C ASP A 163 0.12 -14.02 6.88
N ALA A 164 -1.18 -14.27 7.04
CA ALA A 164 -1.68 -15.49 7.69
C ALA A 164 -1.24 -16.75 6.94
N MET A 165 -1.27 -16.73 5.59
CA MET A 165 -0.80 -17.84 4.77
C MET A 165 0.70 -18.08 4.93
N LEU A 166 1.50 -17.01 4.97
CA LEU A 166 2.95 -17.09 5.16
C LEU A 166 3.30 -17.64 6.55
N VAL A 167 2.63 -17.15 7.61
CA VAL A 167 2.81 -17.67 8.97
C VAL A 167 2.36 -19.12 9.05
N TYR A 168 1.23 -19.47 8.44
CA TYR A 168 0.74 -20.85 8.41
C TYR A 168 1.74 -21.78 7.72
N ARG A 169 2.27 -21.39 6.55
CA ARG A 169 3.30 -22.14 5.83
C ARG A 169 4.59 -22.23 6.64
N THR A 170 5.07 -21.14 7.23
CA THR A 170 6.35 -21.15 7.98
C THR A 170 6.26 -21.95 9.27
N SER A 171 5.15 -21.82 10.01
CA SER A 171 4.96 -22.50 11.31
C SER A 171 4.66 -24.00 11.18
N ARG A 172 4.10 -24.44 10.05
CA ARG A 172 3.75 -25.84 9.75
C ARG A 172 4.58 -26.49 8.63
N ALA A 173 5.51 -25.75 8.01
CA ALA A 173 6.50 -26.29 7.09
C ALA A 173 7.37 -27.37 7.72
N PRO A 174 7.84 -27.23 8.98
CA PRO A 174 8.51 -28.34 9.64
C PRO A 174 7.50 -29.38 10.10
N GLU A 175 7.74 -30.64 9.73
CA GLU A 175 7.07 -31.77 10.36
C GLU A 175 7.45 -31.80 11.84
N ARG A 176 6.45 -31.71 12.72
CA ARG A 176 6.68 -31.90 14.15
C ARG A 176 6.63 -33.39 14.44
N ARG A 177 7.66 -33.92 15.08
CA ARG A 177 7.77 -35.34 15.39
C ARG A 177 7.71 -35.55 16.90
N VAL A 178 6.92 -36.54 17.31
CA VAL A 178 6.86 -36.99 18.69
C VAL A 178 7.59 -38.33 18.77
N PHE A 179 8.74 -38.32 19.44
CA PHE A 179 9.55 -39.51 19.69
C PHE A 179 9.12 -40.15 21.00
N LYS A 180 8.56 -41.35 20.92
CA LYS A 180 8.20 -42.15 22.09
C LYS A 180 9.43 -42.95 22.51
N VAL A 181 10.05 -42.59 23.62
CA VAL A 181 11.28 -43.23 24.12
C VAL A 181 10.91 -44.26 25.19
N PHE A 182 11.29 -45.52 24.96
CA PHE A 182 11.05 -46.58 25.93
C PHE A 182 12.00 -46.46 27.13
N VAL A 183 11.45 -46.32 28.33
CA VAL A 183 12.21 -46.15 29.58
C VAL A 183 12.18 -47.38 30.49
N GLY A 184 11.48 -48.44 30.08
CA GLY A 184 11.46 -49.72 30.79
C GLY A 184 11.06 -49.59 32.27
N ASN A 185 11.79 -50.28 33.14
CA ASN A 185 11.57 -50.27 34.60
C ASN A 185 12.51 -49.30 35.35
N MET A 186 12.97 -48.22 34.72
CA MET A 186 13.72 -47.17 35.41
C MET A 186 12.86 -46.49 36.49
N ASP A 187 13.51 -46.01 37.56
CA ASP A 187 12.86 -45.19 38.59
C ASP A 187 12.44 -43.84 37.99
N ASP A 188 11.29 -43.31 38.40
CA ASP A 188 10.71 -42.07 37.84
C ASP A 188 11.67 -40.88 37.93
N LYS A 189 12.58 -40.90 38.91
CA LYS A 189 13.61 -39.87 39.12
C LYS A 189 14.70 -39.85 38.04
N ASP A 190 15.00 -41.00 37.45
CA ASP A 190 16.09 -41.14 36.46
C ASP A 190 15.61 -41.02 35.01
N VAL A 191 14.29 -41.09 34.81
CA VAL A 191 13.62 -41.03 33.50
C VAL A 191 13.91 -39.71 32.78
N GLU A 192 13.82 -38.57 33.48
CA GLU A 192 14.03 -37.24 32.86
C GLU A 192 15.47 -37.07 32.37
N ALA A 193 16.46 -37.50 33.17
CA ALA A 193 17.88 -37.42 32.82
C ALA A 193 18.21 -38.32 31.60
N TYR A 194 17.56 -39.48 31.49
CA TYR A 194 17.71 -40.36 30.34
C TYR A 194 17.13 -39.74 29.05
N ILE A 195 15.93 -39.17 29.12
CA ILE A 195 15.29 -38.50 27.97
C ILE A 195 16.12 -37.30 27.49
N GLN A 196 16.62 -36.47 28.40
CA GLN A 196 17.47 -35.33 28.04
C GLN A 196 18.76 -35.77 27.34
N LYS A 197 19.36 -36.89 27.76
CA LYS A 197 20.55 -37.47 27.08
C LYS A 197 20.22 -37.93 25.66
N VAL A 198 19.09 -38.61 25.47
CA VAL A 198 18.63 -39.06 24.14
C VAL A 198 18.33 -37.84 23.25
N ALA A 199 17.58 -36.86 23.76
CA ALA A 199 17.25 -35.63 23.04
C ALA A 199 18.51 -34.86 22.61
N ASN A 200 19.49 -34.70 23.50
CA ASN A 200 20.75 -34.00 23.18
C ASN A 200 21.61 -34.73 22.14
N LYS A 201 21.48 -36.05 22.01
CA LYS A 201 22.16 -36.82 20.98
C LYS A 201 21.57 -36.55 19.60
N PHE A 202 20.23 -36.60 19.48
CA PHE A 202 19.52 -36.28 18.23
C PHE A 202 19.69 -34.81 17.80
N LYS A 203 19.78 -33.88 18.75
CA LYS A 203 20.01 -32.45 18.46
C LYS A 203 21.39 -32.13 17.87
N ARG A 204 22.35 -33.05 17.93
CA ARG A 204 23.75 -32.86 17.51
C ARG A 204 24.07 -33.51 16.16
N ASP A 205 23.07 -34.02 15.45
CA ASP A 205 23.33 -34.64 14.14
C ASP A 205 23.88 -33.59 13.15
N PRO A 206 25.07 -33.83 12.57
CA PRO A 206 25.72 -32.87 11.69
C PRO A 206 24.96 -32.74 10.37
N VAL A 207 24.60 -31.51 10.00
CA VAL A 207 24.04 -31.21 8.68
C VAL A 207 25.20 -30.92 7.72
N VAL A 208 25.25 -31.64 6.61
CA VAL A 208 26.24 -31.41 5.55
C VAL A 208 25.69 -30.36 4.59
N ASP A 209 26.43 -29.27 4.39
CA ASP A 209 26.07 -28.25 3.40
C ASP A 209 26.16 -28.83 1.98
N PRO A 210 25.05 -28.91 1.21
CA PRO A 210 25.03 -29.53 -0.12
C PRO A 210 25.92 -28.84 -1.16
N GLN A 211 26.27 -27.56 -0.97
CA GLN A 211 27.08 -26.82 -1.94
C GLN A 211 28.58 -26.94 -1.68
N ASN A 212 28.97 -27.11 -0.41
CA ASN A 212 30.35 -26.91 0.03
C ASN A 212 30.98 -28.16 0.64
N GLY A 213 30.18 -29.17 0.98
CA GLY A 213 30.65 -30.41 1.62
C GLY A 213 31.22 -30.22 3.03
N ASN A 214 31.19 -28.99 3.56
CA ASN A 214 31.62 -28.69 4.91
C ASN A 214 30.56 -29.13 5.91
N VAL A 215 31.02 -29.83 6.95
CA VAL A 215 30.20 -30.24 8.08
C VAL A 215 30.10 -29.05 9.03
N ASP A 216 28.98 -28.33 9.00
CA ASP A 216 28.74 -27.24 9.95
C ASP A 216 28.20 -27.84 11.27
N LEU A 217 29.03 -27.76 12.32
CA LEU A 217 28.69 -28.21 13.68
C LEU A 217 27.86 -27.17 14.45
N ARG A 218 27.52 -26.04 13.82
CA ARG A 218 26.58 -25.08 14.41
C ARG A 218 25.28 -25.81 14.69
N MET A 219 24.82 -25.71 15.94
CA MET A 219 23.54 -26.24 16.41
C MET A 219 22.50 -26.09 15.30
N ASN A 220 21.92 -27.20 14.87
CA ASN A 220 20.86 -27.25 13.88
C ASN A 220 19.80 -26.19 14.25
N GLN A 221 19.81 -25.06 13.54
CA GLN A 221 18.96 -23.91 13.87
C GLN A 221 17.47 -24.20 13.62
N MET A 222 17.16 -25.32 12.94
CA MET A 222 15.78 -25.77 12.74
C MET A 222 15.21 -26.61 13.90
N ALA A 223 16.01 -27.04 14.88
CA ALA A 223 15.62 -28.14 15.77
C ALA A 223 15.36 -27.76 17.25
N VAL A 224 15.42 -26.49 17.63
CA VAL A 224 15.40 -26.16 19.08
C VAL A 224 14.01 -26.29 19.71
N ASP A 225 12.92 -26.17 18.93
CA ASP A 225 11.55 -26.10 19.46
C ASP A 225 10.54 -27.09 18.81
N GLN A 226 11.03 -28.13 18.12
CA GLN A 226 10.19 -28.86 17.14
C GLN A 226 9.94 -30.34 17.42
N ASP A 227 10.78 -30.99 18.24
CA ASP A 227 10.65 -32.43 18.52
C ASP A 227 10.34 -32.69 19.99
N TYR A 228 9.23 -33.40 20.24
CA TYR A 228 8.80 -33.77 21.59
C TYR A 228 9.28 -35.18 21.92
N PHE A 229 9.91 -35.34 23.09
CA PHE A 229 10.33 -36.65 23.59
C PHE A 229 9.43 -37.04 24.78
N ILE A 230 8.66 -38.11 24.62
CA ILE A 230 7.73 -38.59 25.64
C ILE A 230 8.20 -39.97 26.13
N PRO A 231 8.34 -40.19 27.46
CA PRO A 231 8.68 -41.50 27.99
C PRO A 231 7.47 -42.43 27.94
N VAL A 232 7.70 -43.66 27.47
CA VAL A 232 6.69 -44.73 27.48
C VAL A 232 7.27 -45.97 28.17
N ARG A 233 6.49 -46.62 29.03
CA ARG A 233 6.90 -47.83 29.78
C ARG A 233 6.49 -49.14 29.10
N ASP A 234 5.47 -49.09 28.26
CA ASP A 234 4.98 -50.25 27.50
C ASP A 234 5.80 -50.43 26.22
N GLN A 235 6.40 -51.61 26.03
CA GLN A 235 7.21 -51.96 24.85
C GLN A 235 6.37 -52.21 23.60
N ALA A 236 5.06 -52.48 23.75
CA ALA A 236 4.15 -52.77 22.65
C ALA A 236 3.45 -51.52 22.07
N ALA A 237 3.84 -50.32 22.51
CA ALA A 237 3.22 -49.08 22.06
C ALA A 237 3.32 -48.95 20.52
N PRO A 238 2.19 -48.84 19.79
CA PRO A 238 2.22 -48.67 18.35
C PRO A 238 2.79 -47.29 17.98
N SER A 239 3.59 -47.26 16.91
CA SER A 239 4.23 -46.07 16.32
C SER A 239 5.27 -45.38 17.23
N PRO A 240 6.56 -45.79 17.17
CA PRO A 240 7.65 -45.19 17.97
C PRO A 240 7.94 -43.72 17.62
N ILE A 241 7.53 -43.29 16.42
CA ILE A 241 7.58 -41.91 15.97
C ILE A 241 6.19 -41.57 15.47
N GLU A 242 5.58 -40.57 16.07
CA GLU A 242 4.30 -40.03 15.62
C GLU A 242 4.57 -38.68 14.96
N THR A 243 4.42 -38.63 13.64
CA THR A 243 4.49 -37.39 12.87
C THR A 243 3.16 -36.67 13.05
N LEU A 244 3.18 -35.49 13.67
CA LEU A 244 2.03 -34.61 13.58
C LEU A 244 1.92 -34.17 12.12
N PRO A 245 0.75 -34.30 11.48
CA PRO A 245 0.60 -33.90 10.10
C PRO A 245 1.03 -32.44 9.98
N GLY A 246 2.08 -32.21 9.17
CA GLY A 246 2.35 -30.90 8.59
C GLY A 246 1.13 -30.47 7.76
N ALA A 247 1.16 -29.28 7.16
CA ALA A 247 0.01 -28.77 6.40
C ALA A 247 -0.45 -29.73 5.27
N THR A 248 -1.33 -30.68 5.58
CA THR A 248 -1.92 -31.62 4.62
C THR A 248 -3.06 -30.90 3.90
N ASN A 249 -2.93 -30.83 2.57
CA ASN A 249 -3.81 -30.17 1.60
C ASN A 249 -3.72 -28.64 1.61
N LEU A 250 -2.72 -28.12 0.88
CA LEU A 250 -2.77 -26.78 0.30
C LEU A 250 -3.42 -26.88 -1.09
N SER A 251 -4.74 -26.75 -1.15
CA SER A 251 -5.41 -26.33 -2.38
C SER A 251 -6.20 -25.05 -2.13
#